data_AF-A0A7S0MCA7-F1
#
_entry.id   AF-A0A7S0MCA7-F1
#
_cell.length_a   1.000
_cell.length_b   1.000
_cell.length_c   1.000
_cell.angle_alpha   90.00
_cell.angle_beta   90.00
_cell.angle_gamma   90.00
#
_symmetry.space_group_name_H-M   'P 1'
#
loop_
_entity.id
_entity.type
_entity.pdbx_description
1 polymer ?
#
loop_
_entity_poly.entity_id
_entity_poly.type
_entity_poly.pdbx_seq_one_letter_code
_entity_poly.pdbx_strand_id
1 'polypeptide(L)'
;ERHAAHYLIVNLCSERAYSLDTFHGNCVRYPFPDHNPPALELMLPCCAAMHKFLQADADNVVAVHCKAGKGRTGLMVVAYLMYGGLKNSAAEARAFYDAARTTDGKGLTIISQ
;
A
#
# COMPACT_ATOMS: atom_id res chain seq x y z
N GLU A 1 19.84 1.23 -5.46
CA GLU A 1 20.14 2.51 -4.76
C GLU A 1 19.42 3.70 -5.42
N ARG A 2 18.09 3.74 -5.44
CA ARG A 2 17.35 4.94 -5.94
C ARG A 2 16.83 5.85 -4.84
N HIS A 3 16.60 5.29 -3.64
CA HIS A 3 15.98 5.98 -2.51
C HIS A 3 16.74 5.73 -1.21
N ALA A 4 18.08 5.62 -1.27
CA ALA A 4 19.02 5.38 -0.16
C ALA A 4 18.37 4.93 1.17
N ALA A 5 18.28 5.82 2.17
CA ALA A 5 17.55 5.60 3.43
C ALA A 5 16.12 6.19 3.43
N HIS A 6 15.69 6.77 2.31
CA HIS A 6 14.41 7.46 2.12
C HIS A 6 13.33 6.53 1.59
N TYR A 7 13.24 5.32 2.15
CA TYR A 7 12.19 4.38 1.78
C TYR A 7 11.58 3.68 2.98
N LEU A 8 10.29 3.35 2.86
CA LEU A 8 9.57 2.48 3.79
C LEU A 8 8.88 1.37 2.99
N ILE A 9 9.09 0.12 3.41
CA ILE A 9 8.39 -1.04 2.86
C ILE A 9 7.15 -1.33 3.69
N VAL A 10 6.00 -1.47 3.03
CA VAL A 10 4.75 -1.92 3.64
C VAL A 10 4.42 -3.30 3.10
N ASN A 11 4.55 -4.31 3.96
CA ASN A 11 4.28 -5.71 3.62
C ASN A 11 2.87 -6.14 4.07
N LEU A 12 2.02 -6.49 3.11
CA LEU A 12 0.63 -6.90 3.33
C LEU A 12 0.44 -8.43 3.38
N CYS A 13 1.52 -9.22 3.23
CA CYS A 13 1.44 -10.68 3.22
C CYS A 13 1.20 -11.25 4.63
N SER A 14 0.08 -11.95 4.82
CA SER A 14 -0.14 -12.78 6.00
C SER A 14 0.59 -14.12 5.89
N GLU A 15 0.77 -14.62 4.67
CA GLU A 15 1.32 -15.94 4.37
C GLU A 15 2.85 -15.99 4.28
N ARG A 16 3.52 -14.83 4.15
CA ARG A 16 4.97 -14.73 3.94
C ARG A 16 5.54 -13.56 4.72
N ALA A 17 6.67 -13.80 5.36
CA ALA A 17 7.51 -12.79 5.97
C ALA A 17 8.96 -12.99 5.53
N TYR A 18 9.71 -11.91 5.55
CA TYR A 18 11.17 -11.89 5.40
C TYR A 18 11.74 -11.15 6.62
N SER A 19 13.05 -11.30 6.86
CA SER A 19 13.69 -10.57 7.96
C SER A 19 13.52 -9.06 7.75
N LEU A 20 13.18 -8.33 8.81
CA LEU A 20 13.10 -6.87 8.75
C LEU A 20 14.49 -6.25 8.44
N ASP A 21 15.56 -6.97 8.75
CA ASP A 21 16.94 -6.56 8.47
C ASP A 21 17.25 -6.52 6.98
N THR A 22 16.48 -7.26 6.15
CA THR A 22 16.61 -7.22 4.69
C THR A 22 16.44 -5.80 4.14
N PHE A 23 15.72 -4.94 4.87
CA PHE A 23 15.46 -3.55 4.51
C PHE A 23 15.97 -2.57 5.56
N HIS A 24 17.04 -2.92 6.30
CA HIS A 24 17.63 -2.08 7.34
C HIS A 24 16.62 -1.59 8.40
N GLY A 25 15.60 -2.40 8.71
CA GLY A 25 14.53 -2.03 9.62
C GLY A 25 13.44 -1.13 9.02
N ASN A 26 13.58 -0.70 7.76
CA ASN A 26 12.60 0.13 7.04
C ASN A 26 11.44 -0.70 6.48
N CYS A 27 10.85 -1.56 7.30
CA CYS A 27 9.73 -2.40 6.92
C CYS A 27 8.68 -2.47 8.03
N VAL A 28 7.43 -2.21 7.66
CA VAL A 28 6.25 -2.37 8.53
C VAL A 28 5.32 -3.41 7.94
N ARG A 29 4.59 -4.11 8.80
CA ARG A 29 3.69 -5.20 8.40
C ARG A 29 2.25 -4.88 8.77
N TYR A 30 1.38 -4.99 7.79
CA TYR A 30 -0.08 -4.89 7.94
C TYR A 30 -0.72 -6.08 7.21
N PRO A 31 -0.55 -7.31 7.75
CA PRO A 31 -0.90 -8.53 7.02
C PRO A 31 -2.41 -8.76 6.97
N PHE A 32 -2.91 -9.21 5.82
CA PHE A 32 -4.27 -9.74 5.69
C PHE A 32 -4.37 -10.81 4.59
N PRO A 33 -5.36 -11.73 4.68
CA PRO A 33 -5.44 -12.89 3.79
C PRO A 33 -5.54 -12.51 2.31
N ASP A 34 -4.96 -13.34 1.46
CA ASP A 34 -5.05 -13.15 0.01
C ASP A 34 -6.50 -13.22 -0.46
N HIS A 35 -6.87 -12.38 -1.43
CA HIS A 35 -8.24 -12.25 -1.97
C HIS A 35 -9.33 -11.82 -0.97
N ASN A 36 -8.96 -11.30 0.21
CA ASN A 36 -9.89 -10.79 1.21
C ASN A 36 -9.62 -9.30 1.51
N PRO A 37 -10.58 -8.54 2.06
CA PRO A 37 -10.28 -7.26 2.69
C PRO A 37 -9.55 -7.44 4.04
N PRO A 38 -8.80 -6.44 4.50
CA PRO A 38 -8.32 -6.37 5.86
C PRO A 38 -9.46 -6.04 6.82
N ALA A 39 -9.24 -6.24 8.12
CA ALA A 39 -10.06 -5.60 9.13
C ALA A 39 -9.95 -4.07 8.98
N LEU A 40 -11.06 -3.34 9.13
CA LEU A 40 -11.07 -1.88 8.98
C LEU A 40 -10.06 -1.20 9.93
N GLU A 41 -9.92 -1.76 11.13
CA GLU A 41 -8.97 -1.35 12.16
C GLU A 41 -7.50 -1.40 11.71
N LEU A 42 -7.17 -2.21 10.70
CA LEU A 42 -5.84 -2.30 10.12
C LEU A 42 -5.57 -1.18 9.11
N MET A 43 -6.61 -0.66 8.45
CA MET A 43 -6.46 0.26 7.32
C MET A 43 -5.97 1.64 7.78
N LEU A 44 -6.59 2.21 8.81
CA LEU A 44 -6.25 3.54 9.30
C LEU A 44 -4.81 3.63 9.84
N PRO A 45 -4.34 2.69 10.70
CA PRO A 45 -2.94 2.68 11.15
C PRO A 45 -1.95 2.54 10.01
N CYS A 46 -2.26 1.73 8.99
CA CYS A 46 -1.39 1.60 7.82
C CYS A 46 -1.31 2.91 7.03
N CYS A 47 -2.44 3.59 6.81
CA CYS A 47 -2.46 4.89 6.14
C CYS A 47 -1.70 5.94 6.94
N ALA A 48 -1.89 6.00 8.25
CA ALA A 48 -1.20 6.92 9.14
C ALA A 48 0.33 6.68 9.14
N ALA A 49 0.78 5.43 9.14
CA ALA A 49 2.21 5.10 9.06
C ALA A 49 2.83 5.55 7.73
N MET A 50 2.16 5.29 6.60
CA MET A 50 2.60 5.76 5.28
C MET A 50 2.64 7.28 5.23
N HIS A 51 1.58 7.95 5.70
CA HIS A 51 1.48 9.40 5.69
C HIS A 51 2.57 10.05 6.54
N LYS A 52 2.76 9.56 7.78
CA LYS A 52 3.82 10.05 8.68
C LYS A 52 5.20 9.93 8.03
N PHE A 53 5.50 8.81 7.38
CA PHE A 53 6.78 8.63 6.70
C PHE A 53 6.93 9.58 5.52
N LEU A 54 5.92 9.69 4.65
CA LEU A 54 5.93 10.56 3.47
C LEU A 54 5.98 12.05 3.81
N GLN A 55 5.45 12.47 4.97
CA GLN A 55 5.51 13.86 5.42
C GLN A 55 6.81 14.22 6.15
N ALA A 56 7.61 13.24 6.55
CA ALA A 56 8.84 13.50 7.30
C ALA A 56 9.97 14.06 6.42
N ASP A 57 9.97 13.75 5.12
CA ASP A 57 10.95 14.21 4.15
C ASP A 57 10.34 14.16 2.74
N ALA A 58 10.65 15.14 1.88
CA ALA A 58 10.15 15.20 0.51
C ALA A 58 10.74 14.10 -0.39
N ASP A 59 11.91 13.57 -0.03
CA ASP A 59 12.56 12.47 -0.76
C ASP A 59 12.04 11.08 -0.34
N ASN A 60 11.20 11.01 0.70
CA ASN A 60 10.69 9.75 1.22
C ASN A 60 9.72 9.08 0.24
N VAL A 61 9.91 7.77 0.06
CA VAL A 61 9.08 6.92 -0.80
C VAL A 61 8.54 5.73 -0.03
N VAL A 62 7.27 5.39 -0.25
CA VAL A 62 6.65 4.19 0.32
C VAL A 62 6.48 3.15 -0.79
N ALA A 63 6.98 1.94 -0.54
CA ALA A 63 6.76 0.78 -1.41
C ALA A 63 5.79 -0.19 -0.72
N VAL A 64 4.57 -0.28 -1.24
CA VAL A 64 3.55 -1.21 -0.76
C VAL A 64 3.55 -2.47 -1.59
N HIS A 65 3.62 -3.65 -0.96
CA HIS A 65 3.58 -4.91 -1.68
C HIS A 65 2.73 -5.98 -0.98
N CYS A 66 2.24 -6.92 -1.78
CA CYS A 66 1.73 -8.21 -1.34
C CYS A 66 2.47 -9.32 -2.12
N LYS A 67 1.77 -10.33 -2.63
CA LYS A 67 2.34 -11.35 -3.52
C LYS A 67 2.42 -10.90 -4.98
N ALA A 68 1.29 -10.43 -5.54
CA ALA A 68 1.20 -10.02 -6.96
C ALA A 68 1.18 -8.48 -7.15
N GLY A 69 1.05 -7.72 -6.06
CA GLY A 69 0.91 -6.27 -6.12
C GLY A 69 -0.36 -5.84 -6.87
N LYS A 70 -1.48 -6.53 -6.62
CA LYS A 70 -2.75 -6.33 -7.33
C LYS A 70 -3.88 -5.92 -6.38
N GLY A 71 -4.61 -6.88 -5.81
CA GLY A 71 -5.77 -6.63 -4.95
C GLY A 71 -5.41 -5.96 -3.63
N ARG A 72 -4.69 -6.68 -2.75
CA ARG A 72 -4.29 -6.18 -1.43
C ARG A 72 -3.53 -4.85 -1.49
N THR A 73 -2.53 -4.78 -2.38
CA THR A 73 -1.76 -3.54 -2.62
C THR A 73 -2.65 -2.41 -3.11
N GLY A 74 -3.52 -2.70 -4.08
CA GLY A 74 -4.44 -1.70 -4.63
C GLY A 74 -5.37 -1.13 -3.58
N LEU A 75 -5.92 -1.99 -2.73
CA LEU A 75 -6.81 -1.59 -1.66
C LEU A 75 -6.14 -0.59 -0.71
N MET A 76 -4.92 -0.91 -0.27
CA MET A 76 -4.18 -0.02 0.64
C MET A 76 -3.70 1.27 -0.03
N VAL A 77 -3.32 1.22 -1.31
CA VAL A 77 -2.95 2.43 -2.08
C VAL A 77 -4.16 3.33 -2.30
N VAL A 78 -5.30 2.78 -2.69
CA VAL A 78 -6.56 3.52 -2.86
C VAL A 78 -7.00 4.15 -1.53
N ALA A 79 -6.93 3.39 -0.44
CA ALA A 79 -7.20 3.91 0.89
C ALA A 79 -6.26 5.06 1.27
N TYR A 80 -4.97 4.96 0.94
CA TYR A 80 -4.01 6.02 1.19
C TYR A 80 -4.28 7.29 0.34
N LEU A 81 -4.59 7.13 -0.95
CA LEU A 81 -4.93 8.25 -1.83
C LEU A 81 -6.12 9.06 -1.28
N MET A 82 -7.10 8.37 -0.69
CA MET A 82 -8.21 9.00 0.00
C MET A 82 -7.78 9.64 1.32
N TYR A 83 -7.03 8.90 2.15
CA TYR A 83 -6.56 9.38 3.45
C TYR A 83 -5.71 10.65 3.35
N GLY A 84 -4.79 10.70 2.39
CA GLY A 84 -3.91 11.84 2.16
C GLY A 84 -4.55 12.99 1.39
N GLY A 85 -5.86 12.92 1.05
CA GLY A 85 -6.56 13.95 0.29
C GLY A 85 -6.07 14.10 -1.16
N LEU A 86 -5.39 13.10 -1.72
CA LEU A 86 -4.85 13.12 -3.08
C LEU A 86 -5.93 12.85 -4.14
N LYS A 87 -7.05 12.25 -3.72
CA LYS A 87 -8.20 11.92 -4.56
C LYS A 87 -9.48 12.23 -3.82
N ASN A 88 -10.50 12.67 -4.57
CA ASN A 88 -11.75 13.17 -3.99
C ASN A 88 -12.80 12.07 -3.76
N SER A 89 -12.62 10.89 -4.37
CA SER A 89 -13.51 9.76 -4.20
C SER A 89 -12.79 8.42 -4.37
N ALA A 90 -13.32 7.37 -3.72
CA ALA A 90 -12.77 6.02 -3.85
C ALA A 90 -12.79 5.52 -5.31
N ALA A 91 -13.81 5.92 -6.08
CA ALA A 91 -13.91 5.62 -7.50
C ALA A 91 -12.76 6.26 -8.31
N GLU A 92 -12.45 7.53 -8.04
CA GLU A 92 -11.34 8.25 -8.69
C GLU A 92 -9.99 7.62 -8.32
N ALA A 93 -9.79 7.33 -7.02
CA ALA A 93 -8.56 6.70 -6.54
C ALA A 93 -8.37 5.30 -7.13
N ARG A 94 -9.44 4.50 -7.22
CA ARG A 94 -9.41 3.19 -7.87
C ARG A 94 -9.09 3.30 -9.35
N ALA A 95 -9.76 4.18 -10.09
CA ALA A 95 -9.50 4.38 -11.51
C ALA A 95 -8.04 4.79 -11.78
N PHE A 96 -7.50 5.67 -10.93
CA PHE A 96 -6.09 6.04 -10.98
C PHE A 96 -5.16 4.84 -10.76
N TYR A 97 -5.42 4.04 -9.71
CA TYR A 97 -4.62 2.84 -9.44
C TYR A 97 -4.71 1.81 -10.57
N ASP A 98 -5.91 1.51 -11.07
CA ASP A 98 -6.15 0.51 -12.10
C ASP A 98 -5.40 0.89 -13.40
N ALA A 99 -5.46 2.16 -13.80
CA ALA A 99 -4.75 2.68 -14.97
C ALA A 99 -3.23 2.69 -14.80
N ALA A 100 -2.73 3.06 -13.60
CA ALA A 100 -1.30 3.12 -13.35
C ALA A 100 -0.65 1.73 -13.20
N ARG A 101 -1.40 0.75 -12.64
CA ARG A 101 -0.86 -0.56 -12.29
C ARG A 101 -1.03 -1.61 -13.38
N THR A 102 -2.09 -1.51 -14.19
CA THR A 102 -2.48 -2.57 -15.12
C THR A 102 -2.70 -2.03 -16.53
N THR A 103 -2.49 -2.87 -17.55
CA THR A 103 -2.75 -2.50 -18.95
C THR A 103 -4.19 -2.73 -19.38
N ASP A 104 -4.95 -3.55 -18.63
CA ASP A 104 -6.34 -3.92 -18.91
C ASP A 104 -7.35 -3.17 -18.02
N GLY A 105 -6.88 -2.27 -17.15
CA GLY A 105 -7.70 -1.52 -16.20
C GLY A 105 -8.31 -2.38 -15.10
N LYS A 106 -7.80 -3.59 -14.87
CA LYS A 106 -8.35 -4.55 -13.90
C LYS A 106 -7.40 -4.73 -12.71
N GLY A 107 -7.11 -3.67 -11.96
CA GLY A 107 -6.30 -3.75 -10.73
C GLY A 107 -7.11 -4.31 -9.55
N LEU A 108 -8.09 -3.54 -9.07
CA LEU A 108 -9.04 -3.97 -8.03
C LEU A 108 -10.29 -4.56 -8.65
N THR A 109 -10.47 -5.87 -8.57
CA THR A 109 -11.60 -6.59 -9.21
C THR A 109 -12.54 -7.30 -8.25
N ILE A 110 -12.11 -7.54 -7.01
CA ILE A 110 -12.91 -8.24 -6.00
C ILE A 110 -13.75 -7.20 -5.28
N ILE A 111 -15.09 -7.33 -5.30
CA ILE A 111 -16.00 -6.31 -4.77
C ILE A 111 -15.84 -6.09 -3.26
N SER A 112 -15.46 -7.12 -2.51
CA SER A 112 -15.19 -6.99 -1.09
C SER A 112 -13.91 -6.22 -0.77
N GLN A 113 -13.04 -5.98 -1.76
CA GLN A 113 -11.85 -5.13 -1.67
C GLN A 113 -12.18 -3.75 -2.25
#